data_AF-A0A8D0A8M6-F1
#
_entry.id   AF-A0A8D0A8M6-F1
#
_cell.length_a   1.000
_cell.length_b   1.000
_cell.length_c   1.000
_cell.angle_alpha   90.00
_cell.angle_beta   90.00
_cell.angle_gamma   90.00
#
_symmetry.space_group_name_H-M   'P 1'
#
loop_
_entity.id
_entity.type
_entity.pdbx_description
1 polymer ?
#
loop_
_entity_poly.entity_id
_entity_poly.type
_entity_poly.pdbx_seq_one_letter_code
_entity_poly.pdbx_strand_id
1 'polypeptide(L)'
;MESILSEQSAAVDELVEASIQAFDESGTLKDASLVRMFLMMHPWYIPSTDLAKKLVLKSQEESSTAERRTRICHLVKYWISEFPAEFNLSPELADQIKDFKDLLTTEGNESQSRLIDLDSVPSYKWKRQVTQRVPSVSKKRKMSLLFDHLDSCELAEHLTYLEYKSFCKILFQDYHSFVMHGCTVDNPILERFITLFNSVSQWIQLMVLSKPTAPQRAAVISHFIRVAQKLLQLQNFNTLMAVVGGLSNSSISRLKDTQSHISADTNKVFNNLIELVTSCGNYSQYRKRFSECSGFRFPILGVHLKDLIAVHVALPDWADKEKTRVNLTKTQQLYAILQELALIQTTPPHVDANTDLLNLLTVSAKSGQNVHSVFKNFDSDGDGHISRDEFEAIRNNFPYLSKFGELDKNQDGKISREEMIDYFMKASSLLNCKMGFIHTFTESTYVKPTFCEHCAGFVTRGIVRGAPPCPSTAASTLFAFHHLSGQSLAAHDSPISQRSLLSGQGNANYFELQPHAAEVAFWEIWEEGNWAR
;
A
#
# COMPACT_ATOMS: atom_id res chain seq x y z
N MET A 1 -35.54 15.66 -3.86
CA MET A 1 -34.11 15.32 -3.74
C MET A 1 -33.57 15.74 -2.38
N GLU A 2 -33.79 16.99 -1.94
CA GLU A 2 -33.57 17.40 -0.54
C GLU A 2 -34.36 16.56 0.50
N SER A 3 -35.55 16.04 0.15
CA SER A 3 -36.31 15.19 1.09
C SER A 3 -35.66 13.82 1.36
N ILE A 4 -34.91 13.24 0.42
CA ILE A 4 -34.24 11.93 0.62
C ILE A 4 -32.99 12.10 1.48
N LEU A 5 -32.27 13.22 1.35
CA LEU A 5 -31.16 13.56 2.23
C LEU A 5 -31.64 14.01 3.62
N SER A 6 -32.88 14.50 3.72
CA SER A 6 -33.56 14.77 5.00
C SER A 6 -34.01 13.48 5.71
N GLU A 7 -34.19 12.38 4.99
CA GLU A 7 -34.43 11.06 5.55
C GLU A 7 -33.08 10.38 5.88
N GLN A 8 -32.94 9.84 7.09
CA GLN A 8 -31.68 9.20 7.52
C GLN A 8 -31.45 7.82 6.87
N SER A 9 -32.41 7.33 6.07
CA SER A 9 -32.34 6.05 5.37
C SER A 9 -33.16 6.07 4.07
N ALA A 10 -32.74 5.31 3.06
CA ALA A 10 -33.47 5.18 1.79
C ALA A 10 -33.31 3.76 1.21
N ALA A 11 -34.30 3.29 0.47
CA ALA A 11 -34.18 2.03 -0.27
C ALA A 11 -33.25 2.21 -1.49
N VAL A 12 -32.59 1.13 -1.92
CA VAL A 12 -31.71 1.19 -3.10
C VAL A 12 -32.49 1.63 -4.35
N ASP A 13 -33.74 1.18 -4.51
CA ASP A 13 -34.60 1.60 -5.61
C ASP A 13 -34.94 3.10 -5.58
N GLU A 14 -35.14 3.68 -4.40
CA GLU A 14 -35.37 5.12 -4.23
C GLU A 14 -34.13 5.93 -4.62
N LEU A 15 -32.93 5.45 -4.27
CA LEU A 15 -31.65 6.07 -4.63
C LEU A 15 -31.36 5.98 -6.13
N VAL A 16 -31.64 4.84 -6.75
CA VAL A 16 -31.54 4.66 -8.21
C VAL A 16 -32.50 5.62 -8.91
N GLU A 17 -33.75 5.69 -8.46
CA GLU A 17 -34.75 6.57 -9.05
C GLU A 17 -34.36 8.05 -8.91
N ALA A 18 -33.90 8.46 -7.72
CA ALA A 18 -33.40 9.81 -7.49
C ALA A 18 -32.21 10.14 -8.40
N SER A 19 -31.30 9.17 -8.62
CA SER A 19 -30.15 9.34 -9.50
C SER A 19 -30.55 9.48 -10.97
N ILE A 20 -31.56 8.75 -11.43
CA ILE A 20 -32.11 8.89 -12.79
C ILE A 20 -32.80 10.25 -12.96
N GLN A 21 -33.57 10.69 -11.96
CA GLN A 21 -34.29 11.97 -12.00
C GLN A 21 -33.38 13.20 -11.87
N ALA A 22 -32.13 13.03 -11.44
CA ALA A 22 -31.15 14.11 -11.34
C ALA A 22 -30.71 14.66 -12.71
N PHE A 23 -30.85 13.86 -13.78
CA PHE A 23 -30.54 14.25 -15.14
C PHE A 23 -31.78 14.80 -15.85
N ASP A 24 -31.59 15.87 -16.61
CA ASP A 24 -32.58 16.30 -17.59
C ASP A 24 -32.44 15.55 -18.93
N GLU A 25 -33.32 15.86 -19.88
CA GLU A 25 -33.31 15.26 -21.23
C GLU A 25 -32.07 15.62 -22.06
N SER A 26 -31.42 16.74 -21.75
CA SER A 26 -30.19 17.18 -22.41
C SER A 26 -28.93 16.54 -21.80
N GLY A 27 -29.07 15.83 -20.68
CA GLY A 27 -27.98 15.24 -19.91
C GLY A 27 -27.35 16.19 -18.90
N THR A 28 -27.96 17.35 -18.64
CA THR A 28 -27.49 18.28 -17.61
C THR A 28 -27.91 17.77 -16.23
N LEU A 29 -26.93 17.71 -15.32
CA LEU A 29 -27.08 17.20 -13.97
C LEU A 29 -27.45 18.34 -13.01
N LYS A 30 -28.58 18.23 -12.32
CA LYS A 30 -29.03 19.26 -11.38
C LYS A 30 -28.28 19.23 -10.04
N ASP A 31 -27.99 18.04 -9.53
CA ASP A 31 -27.19 17.82 -8.32
C ASP A 31 -26.20 16.67 -8.54
N ALA A 32 -24.93 17.04 -8.69
CA ALA A 32 -23.85 16.08 -8.89
C ALA A 32 -23.46 15.35 -7.60
N SER A 33 -23.74 15.95 -6.43
CA SER A 33 -23.21 15.46 -5.16
C SER A 33 -23.85 14.14 -4.75
N LEU A 34 -25.17 14.03 -4.82
CA LEU A 34 -25.90 12.81 -4.49
C LEU A 34 -25.61 11.68 -5.49
N VAL A 35 -25.61 12.00 -6.79
CA VAL A 35 -25.34 10.99 -7.84
C VAL A 35 -23.91 10.46 -7.71
N ARG A 36 -22.93 11.35 -7.49
CA ARG A 36 -21.54 10.94 -7.26
C ARG A 36 -21.38 10.15 -5.97
N MET A 37 -22.07 10.53 -4.89
CA MET A 37 -22.07 9.76 -3.64
C MET A 37 -22.66 8.37 -3.82
N PHE A 38 -23.81 8.26 -4.48
CA PHE A 38 -24.45 6.97 -4.76
C PHE A 38 -23.55 6.09 -5.64
N LEU A 39 -23.09 6.61 -6.78
CA LEU A 39 -22.23 5.85 -7.70
C LEU A 39 -20.89 5.45 -7.09
N MET A 40 -20.32 6.26 -6.20
CA MET A 40 -19.12 5.85 -5.48
C MET A 40 -19.47 4.79 -4.43
N MET A 41 -20.48 5.04 -3.57
CA MET A 41 -20.74 4.22 -2.38
C MET A 41 -21.58 2.97 -2.60
N HIS A 42 -22.21 2.79 -3.77
CA HIS A 42 -23.06 1.63 -4.05
C HIS A 42 -22.41 0.27 -3.75
N PRO A 43 -21.09 0.03 -3.95
CA PRO A 43 -20.48 -1.27 -3.68
C PRO A 43 -20.56 -1.73 -2.22
N TRP A 44 -20.86 -0.83 -1.26
CA TRP A 44 -21.09 -1.19 0.15
C TRP A 44 -22.40 -1.95 0.37
N TYR A 45 -23.40 -1.76 -0.49
CA TYR A 45 -24.76 -2.31 -0.28
C TYR A 45 -25.34 -3.01 -1.51
N ILE A 46 -24.80 -2.79 -2.71
CA ILE A 46 -25.18 -3.49 -3.94
C ILE A 46 -23.96 -3.68 -4.86
N PRO A 47 -23.69 -4.88 -5.37
CA PRO A 47 -22.64 -5.08 -6.38
C PRO A 47 -22.89 -4.23 -7.62
N SER A 48 -21.82 -3.72 -8.24
CA SER A 48 -21.93 -2.90 -9.45
C SER A 48 -22.62 -3.62 -10.61
N THR A 49 -22.45 -4.94 -10.72
CA THR A 49 -23.15 -5.78 -11.69
C THR A 49 -24.66 -5.83 -11.43
N ASP A 50 -25.09 -5.94 -10.18
CA ASP A 50 -26.52 -5.95 -9.85
C ASP A 50 -27.16 -4.56 -10.01
N LEU A 51 -26.40 -3.49 -9.74
CA LEU A 51 -26.82 -2.13 -10.08
C LEU A 51 -27.01 -1.96 -11.59
N ALA A 52 -26.05 -2.43 -12.40
CA ALA A 52 -26.14 -2.38 -13.85
C ALA A 52 -27.37 -3.16 -14.36
N LYS A 53 -27.60 -4.39 -13.90
CA LYS A 53 -28.81 -5.17 -14.22
C LYS A 53 -30.09 -4.42 -13.86
N LYS A 54 -30.15 -3.78 -12.68
CA LYS A 54 -31.33 -3.01 -12.25
C LYS A 54 -31.59 -1.81 -13.15
N LEU A 55 -30.55 -1.13 -13.64
CA LEU A 55 -30.68 -0.04 -14.62
C LEU A 55 -31.20 -0.57 -15.97
N VAL A 56 -30.71 -1.71 -16.44
CA VAL A 56 -31.19 -2.36 -17.67
C VAL A 56 -32.67 -2.74 -17.54
N LEU A 57 -33.06 -3.39 -16.45
CA LEU A 57 -34.46 -3.77 -16.21
C LEU A 57 -35.38 -2.54 -16.18
N LYS A 58 -35.00 -1.46 -15.49
CA LYS A 58 -35.76 -0.20 -15.46
C LYS A 58 -35.85 0.49 -16.83
N SER A 59 -34.91 0.21 -17.73
CA SER A 59 -34.99 0.73 -19.11
C SER A 59 -35.99 -0.05 -19.97
N GLN A 60 -36.25 -1.32 -19.65
CA GLN A 60 -37.11 -2.24 -20.39
C GLN A 60 -38.56 -2.32 -19.87
N GLU A 61 -38.85 -1.76 -18.68
CA GLU A 61 -40.20 -1.76 -18.11
C GLU A 61 -41.23 -1.18 -19.11
N GLU A 62 -42.39 -1.84 -19.28
CA GLU A 62 -43.44 -1.42 -20.23
C GLU A 62 -43.97 0.01 -19.97
N SER A 63 -43.80 0.51 -18.75
CA SER A 63 -44.14 1.89 -18.32
C SER A 63 -43.02 2.91 -18.59
N SER A 64 -41.87 2.49 -19.11
CA SER A 64 -40.69 3.32 -19.29
C SER A 64 -40.83 4.25 -20.50
N THR A 65 -40.90 5.56 -20.25
CA THR A 65 -40.95 6.56 -21.32
C THR A 65 -39.60 6.67 -22.06
N ALA A 66 -39.63 7.14 -23.32
CA ALA A 66 -38.40 7.42 -24.07
C ALA A 66 -37.47 8.39 -23.30
N GLU A 67 -38.04 9.37 -22.60
CA GLU A 67 -37.32 10.30 -21.73
C GLU A 67 -36.59 9.58 -20.57
N ARG A 68 -37.26 8.62 -19.93
CA ARG A 68 -36.67 7.83 -18.83
C ARG A 68 -35.48 7.01 -19.31
N ARG A 69 -35.58 6.35 -20.46
CA ARG A 69 -34.47 5.63 -21.09
C ARG A 69 -33.29 6.55 -21.40
N THR A 70 -33.54 7.75 -21.91
CA THR A 70 -32.49 8.75 -22.17
C THR A 70 -31.77 9.15 -20.88
N ARG A 71 -32.50 9.39 -19.78
CA ARG A 71 -31.90 9.72 -18.47
C ARG A 71 -31.07 8.58 -17.92
N ILE A 72 -31.51 7.33 -18.07
CA ILE A 72 -30.71 6.14 -17.69
C ILE A 72 -29.40 6.10 -18.49
N CYS A 73 -29.44 6.36 -19.79
CA CYS A 73 -28.23 6.41 -20.62
C CYS A 73 -27.28 7.53 -20.20
N HIS A 74 -27.81 8.71 -19.83
CA HIS A 74 -27.00 9.80 -19.27
C HIS A 74 -26.36 9.42 -17.93
N LEU A 75 -27.09 8.72 -17.05
CA LEU A 75 -26.55 8.21 -15.79
C LEU A 75 -25.42 7.20 -16.03
N VAL A 76 -25.61 6.24 -16.95
CA VAL A 76 -24.57 5.26 -17.31
C VAL A 76 -23.34 5.96 -17.93
N LYS A 77 -23.57 6.93 -18.82
CA LYS A 77 -22.49 7.76 -19.38
C LYS A 77 -21.70 8.48 -18.29
N TYR A 78 -22.39 9.10 -17.33
CA TYR A 78 -21.77 9.78 -16.19
C TYR A 78 -21.00 8.81 -15.29
N TRP A 79 -21.54 7.62 -15.04
CA TRP A 79 -20.86 6.59 -14.26
C TRP A 79 -19.56 6.14 -14.94
N ILE A 80 -19.58 5.90 -16.26
CA ILE A 80 -18.39 5.54 -17.04
C ILE A 80 -17.36 6.68 -17.02
N SER A 81 -17.78 7.94 -17.14
CA SER A 81 -16.85 9.07 -17.15
C SER A 81 -16.22 9.36 -15.79
N GLU A 82 -16.99 9.25 -14.70
CA GLU A 82 -16.50 9.54 -13.35
C GLU A 82 -15.70 8.37 -12.74
N PHE A 83 -16.10 7.12 -13.01
CA PHE A 83 -15.49 5.92 -12.43
C PHE A 83 -15.02 4.91 -13.50
N PRO A 84 -14.21 5.33 -14.50
CA PRO A 84 -13.80 4.47 -15.62
C PRO A 84 -13.00 3.23 -15.19
N ALA A 85 -12.31 3.32 -14.05
CA ALA A 85 -11.51 2.22 -13.54
C ALA A 85 -12.35 1.00 -13.11
N GLU A 86 -13.60 1.19 -12.67
CA GLU A 86 -14.49 0.11 -12.26
C GLU A 86 -14.84 -0.80 -13.45
N PHE A 87 -15.18 -0.18 -14.60
CA PHE A 87 -15.48 -0.87 -15.85
C PHE A 87 -14.25 -1.55 -16.45
N ASN A 88 -13.05 -1.01 -16.26
CA ASN A 88 -11.83 -1.66 -16.76
C ASN A 88 -11.40 -2.87 -15.92
N LEU A 89 -11.67 -2.86 -14.61
CA LEU A 89 -11.23 -3.89 -13.67
C LEU A 89 -12.24 -5.03 -13.50
N SER A 90 -13.51 -4.80 -13.79
CA SER A 90 -14.59 -5.80 -13.73
C SER A 90 -15.10 -6.15 -15.13
N PRO A 91 -14.63 -7.26 -15.74
CA PRO A 91 -15.10 -7.71 -17.05
C PRO A 91 -16.61 -7.96 -17.08
N GLU A 92 -17.16 -8.53 -16.00
CA GLU A 92 -18.60 -8.82 -15.90
C GLU A 92 -19.46 -7.55 -15.98
N LEU A 93 -18.99 -6.45 -15.38
CA LEU A 93 -19.68 -5.17 -15.45
C LEU A 93 -19.58 -4.58 -16.87
N ALA A 94 -18.40 -4.65 -17.49
CA ALA A 94 -18.20 -4.16 -18.84
C ALA A 94 -19.07 -4.92 -19.86
N ASP A 95 -19.14 -6.24 -19.74
CA ASP A 95 -19.97 -7.09 -20.60
C ASP A 95 -21.46 -6.75 -20.46
N GLN A 96 -21.96 -6.55 -19.23
CA GLN A 96 -23.37 -6.16 -19.01
C GLN A 96 -23.73 -4.79 -19.62
N ILE A 97 -22.83 -3.81 -19.53
CA ILE A 97 -23.05 -2.50 -20.16
C ILE A 97 -22.93 -2.59 -21.68
N LYS A 98 -22.09 -3.48 -22.20
CA LYS A 98 -22.00 -3.77 -23.64
C LYS A 98 -23.27 -4.42 -24.17
N ASP A 99 -23.78 -5.44 -23.46
CA ASP A 99 -25.06 -6.08 -23.80
C ASP A 99 -26.21 -5.07 -23.78
N PHE A 100 -26.20 -4.14 -22.83
CA PHE A 100 -27.18 -3.05 -22.78
C PHE A 100 -27.08 -2.11 -24.00
N LYS A 101 -25.87 -1.75 -24.44
CA LYS A 101 -25.64 -0.96 -25.65
C LYS A 101 -26.12 -1.69 -26.91
N ASP A 102 -25.85 -2.99 -27.02
CA ASP A 102 -26.27 -3.82 -28.16
C ASP A 102 -27.80 -3.97 -28.21
N LEU A 103 -28.45 -4.08 -27.05
CA LEU A 103 -29.90 -4.06 -26.94
C LEU A 103 -30.49 -2.74 -27.45
N LEU A 104 -29.99 -1.59 -26.99
CA LEU A 104 -30.47 -0.27 -27.44
C LEU A 104 -30.33 -0.11 -28.96
N THR A 105 -29.27 -0.68 -29.54
CA THR A 105 -29.04 -0.68 -31.00
C THR A 105 -30.06 -1.55 -31.71
N THR A 106 -30.37 -2.73 -31.17
CA THR A 106 -31.36 -3.68 -31.73
C THR A 106 -32.79 -3.13 -31.68
N GLU A 107 -33.13 -2.34 -30.65
CA GLU A 107 -34.41 -1.66 -30.51
C GLU A 107 -34.56 -0.40 -31.40
N GLY A 108 -33.52 -0.01 -32.15
CA GLY A 108 -33.53 1.17 -33.01
C GLY A 108 -33.24 2.50 -32.28
N ASN A 109 -32.80 2.47 -31.02
CA ASN A 109 -32.48 3.65 -30.21
C ASN A 109 -31.02 4.11 -30.41
N GLU A 110 -30.62 4.40 -31.65
CA GLU A 110 -29.22 4.70 -31.98
C GLU A 110 -28.64 5.96 -31.30
N SER A 111 -29.49 6.95 -30.96
CA SER A 111 -29.04 8.16 -30.25
C SER A 111 -28.64 7.85 -28.81
N GLN A 112 -29.38 6.97 -28.13
CA GLN A 112 -29.12 6.53 -26.76
C GLN A 112 -27.93 5.56 -26.71
N SER A 113 -27.83 4.63 -27.66
CA SER A 113 -26.68 3.70 -27.80
C SER A 113 -25.35 4.46 -27.95
N ARG A 114 -25.34 5.56 -28.70
CA ARG A 114 -24.15 6.43 -28.87
C ARG A 114 -23.68 7.14 -27.60
N LEU A 115 -24.53 7.25 -26.57
CA LEU A 115 -24.13 7.86 -25.29
C LEU A 115 -23.24 6.92 -24.47
N ILE A 116 -23.31 5.61 -24.71
CA ILE A 116 -22.57 4.59 -23.98
C ILE A 116 -21.32 4.21 -24.78
N ASP A 117 -20.18 4.73 -24.35
CA ASP A 117 -18.88 4.45 -24.99
C ASP A 117 -17.87 3.87 -23.99
N LEU A 118 -17.78 2.54 -24.00
CA LEU A 118 -16.77 1.79 -23.23
C LEU A 118 -15.40 1.77 -23.94
N ASP A 119 -15.33 2.04 -25.24
CA ASP A 119 -14.07 1.99 -26.00
C ASP A 119 -13.17 3.19 -25.67
N SER A 120 -13.77 4.30 -25.23
CA SER A 120 -13.06 5.48 -24.73
C SER A 120 -12.39 5.30 -23.36
N VAL A 121 -12.73 4.24 -22.62
CA VAL A 121 -12.24 4.00 -21.26
C VAL A 121 -10.74 3.66 -21.30
N PRO A 122 -9.86 4.48 -20.69
CA PRO A 122 -8.44 4.16 -20.63
C PRO A 122 -8.21 2.84 -19.90
N SER A 123 -7.23 2.04 -20.32
CA SER A 123 -6.89 0.84 -19.56
C SER A 123 -6.23 1.21 -18.22
N TYR A 124 -6.93 1.01 -17.11
CA TYR A 124 -6.38 1.23 -15.76
C TYR A 124 -5.51 0.06 -15.29
N LYS A 125 -5.68 -1.13 -15.88
CA LYS A 125 -4.86 -2.31 -15.61
C LYS A 125 -3.36 -2.04 -15.82
N TRP A 126 -2.95 -1.37 -16.90
CA TRP A 126 -1.54 -1.03 -17.13
C TRP A 126 -1.05 0.11 -16.20
N LYS A 127 -1.91 1.07 -15.88
CA LYS A 127 -1.56 2.23 -15.01
C LYS A 127 -1.33 1.80 -13.56
N ARG A 128 -2.06 0.77 -13.10
CA ARG A 128 -1.94 0.16 -11.78
C ARG A 128 -0.91 -0.97 -11.71
N GLN A 129 -0.51 -1.55 -12.85
CA GLN A 129 0.61 -2.49 -12.92
C GLN A 129 1.94 -1.83 -12.45
N VAL A 130 2.90 -2.68 -12.10
CA VAL A 130 4.26 -2.27 -11.73
C VAL A 130 4.79 -1.39 -12.84
N THR A 131 5.33 -0.21 -12.49
CA THR A 131 5.97 0.71 -13.42
C THR A 131 6.94 -0.04 -14.32
N GLN A 132 6.54 -0.33 -15.56
CA GLN A 132 7.47 -0.76 -16.60
C GLN A 132 8.32 0.44 -17.02
N ARG A 133 9.55 0.10 -17.37
CA ARG A 133 10.65 0.98 -17.78
C ARG A 133 10.16 2.03 -18.78
N VAL A 134 10.40 3.30 -18.48
CA VAL A 134 10.42 4.35 -19.51
C VAL A 134 11.89 4.49 -19.96
N PRO A 135 12.21 4.29 -21.25
CA PRO A 135 13.53 4.63 -21.77
C PRO A 135 13.67 6.15 -21.75
N SER A 136 14.49 6.67 -20.84
CA SER A 136 14.79 8.11 -20.81
C SER A 136 15.79 8.46 -21.91
N VAL A 137 15.31 9.07 -22.98
CA VAL A 137 16.13 9.77 -23.98
C VAL A 137 16.01 11.28 -23.73
N SER A 138 16.84 11.83 -22.84
CA SER A 138 17.15 13.27 -22.83
C SER A 138 18.48 13.52 -22.12
N LYS A 139 19.22 14.52 -22.59
CA LYS A 139 20.58 14.88 -22.12
C LYS A 139 20.53 15.35 -20.67
N LYS A 140 21.04 14.52 -19.75
CA LYS A 140 20.98 14.73 -18.29
C LYS A 140 22.15 15.57 -17.79
N ARG A 141 21.84 16.48 -16.86
CA ARG A 141 22.82 17.18 -16.03
C ARG A 141 23.40 16.15 -15.06
N LYS A 142 24.72 15.96 -15.04
CA LYS A 142 25.41 15.01 -14.14
C LYS A 142 25.23 15.47 -12.70
N MET A 143 24.49 14.70 -11.89
CA MET A 143 24.31 14.96 -10.46
C MET A 143 24.96 13.82 -9.67
N SER A 144 25.64 14.17 -8.57
CA SER A 144 26.27 13.20 -7.68
C SER A 144 25.20 12.32 -7.06
N LEU A 145 25.32 11.00 -7.24
CA LEU A 145 24.38 10.02 -6.70
C LEU A 145 24.60 9.74 -5.20
N LEU A 146 25.57 10.40 -4.56
CA LEU A 146 25.95 10.18 -3.16
C LEU A 146 24.93 10.80 -2.19
N PHE A 147 24.34 9.98 -1.32
CA PHE A 147 23.44 10.37 -0.24
C PHE A 147 24.06 11.40 0.69
N ASP A 148 25.36 11.28 0.98
CA ASP A 148 26.11 12.22 1.82
C ASP A 148 26.25 13.62 1.17
N HIS A 149 25.88 13.78 -0.10
CA HIS A 149 25.89 15.04 -0.85
C HIS A 149 24.51 15.44 -1.41
N LEU A 150 23.47 14.64 -1.13
CA LEU A 150 22.13 14.95 -1.60
C LEU A 150 21.51 16.03 -0.72
N ASP A 151 20.94 17.08 -1.32
CA ASP A 151 20.33 18.15 -0.56
C ASP A 151 19.03 17.68 0.14
N SER A 152 18.76 18.21 1.33
CA SER A 152 17.58 17.83 2.11
C SER A 152 16.27 18.21 1.41
N CYS A 153 16.26 19.27 0.58
CA CYS A 153 15.08 19.66 -0.19
C CYS A 153 14.85 18.67 -1.33
N GLU A 154 15.90 18.36 -2.10
CA GLU A 154 15.81 17.40 -3.20
C GLU A 154 15.34 16.03 -2.71
N LEU A 155 15.89 15.53 -1.59
CA LEU A 155 15.45 14.24 -1.05
C LEU A 155 13.96 14.26 -0.64
N ALA A 156 13.50 15.33 0.01
CA ALA A 156 12.10 15.49 0.40
C ALA A 156 11.16 15.50 -0.83
N GLU A 157 11.56 16.20 -1.88
CA GLU A 157 10.86 16.28 -3.17
C GLU A 157 10.74 14.90 -3.84
N HIS A 158 11.85 14.17 -3.96
CA HIS A 158 11.83 12.84 -4.59
C HIS A 158 10.98 11.83 -3.79
N LEU A 159 11.07 11.83 -2.46
CA LEU A 159 10.22 10.98 -1.62
C LEU A 159 8.74 11.34 -1.78
N THR A 160 8.42 12.64 -1.82
CA THR A 160 7.05 13.13 -2.04
C THR A 160 6.49 12.67 -3.37
N TYR A 161 7.26 12.80 -4.45
CA TYR A 161 6.84 12.32 -5.77
C TYR A 161 6.62 10.80 -5.78
N LEU A 162 7.52 10.06 -5.15
CA LEU A 162 7.47 8.60 -5.12
C LEU A 162 6.24 8.09 -4.37
N GLU A 163 5.95 8.64 -3.19
CA GLU A 163 4.74 8.29 -2.44
C GLU A 163 3.46 8.76 -3.14
N TYR A 164 3.43 9.98 -3.68
CA TYR A 164 2.27 10.49 -4.41
C TYR A 164 1.94 9.62 -5.63
N LYS A 165 2.94 9.21 -6.41
CA LYS A 165 2.75 8.30 -7.54
C LYS A 165 2.20 6.94 -7.12
N SER A 166 2.61 6.44 -5.95
CA SER A 166 2.06 5.21 -5.36
C SER A 166 0.61 5.43 -4.93
N PHE A 167 0.32 6.56 -4.28
CA PHE A 167 -1.02 6.93 -3.81
C PHE A 167 -2.05 7.07 -4.93
N CYS A 168 -1.69 7.69 -6.07
CA CYS A 168 -2.58 7.81 -7.23
C CYS A 168 -2.99 6.47 -7.88
N LYS A 169 -2.37 5.35 -7.48
CA LYS A 169 -2.78 4.01 -7.93
C LYS A 169 -3.88 3.41 -7.07
N ILE A 170 -4.06 3.91 -5.86
CA ILE A 170 -5.07 3.45 -4.91
C ILE A 170 -6.43 3.92 -5.42
N LEU A 171 -7.35 2.98 -5.60
CA LEU A 171 -8.71 3.24 -6.02
C LEU A 171 -9.69 2.99 -4.88
N PHE A 172 -10.92 3.44 -5.09
CA PHE A 172 -12.02 3.23 -4.16
C PHE A 172 -12.21 1.77 -3.73
N GLN A 173 -12.09 0.81 -4.66
CA GLN A 173 -12.17 -0.62 -4.38
C GLN A 173 -11.13 -1.09 -3.35
N ASP A 174 -9.95 -0.46 -3.34
CA ASP A 174 -8.89 -0.80 -2.38
C ASP A 174 -9.27 -0.32 -0.98
N TYR A 175 -9.87 0.87 -0.85
CA TYR A 175 -10.39 1.37 0.42
C TYR A 175 -11.57 0.52 0.92
N HIS A 176 -12.49 0.16 0.01
CA HIS A 176 -13.60 -0.73 0.32
C HIS A 176 -13.12 -2.06 0.90
N SER A 177 -12.23 -2.74 0.17
CA SER A 177 -11.68 -4.03 0.61
C SER A 177 -10.99 -3.89 1.97
N PHE A 178 -10.18 -2.85 2.17
CA PHE A 178 -9.50 -2.64 3.44
C PHE A 178 -10.47 -2.43 4.60
N VAL A 179 -11.51 -1.63 4.43
CA VAL A 179 -12.49 -1.33 5.48
C VAL A 179 -13.33 -2.56 5.82
N MET A 180 -13.73 -3.35 4.81
CA MET A 180 -14.53 -4.55 5.00
C MET A 180 -13.76 -5.68 5.71
N HIS A 181 -12.45 -5.80 5.48
CA HIS A 181 -11.62 -6.83 6.10
C HIS A 181 -10.86 -6.34 7.35
N GLY A 182 -10.83 -5.03 7.60
CA GLY A 182 -10.03 -4.40 8.66
C GLY A 182 -8.51 -4.42 8.42
N CYS A 183 -8.05 -5.03 7.33
CA CYS A 183 -6.64 -5.17 6.96
C CYS A 183 -6.49 -5.35 5.44
N THR A 184 -5.25 -5.38 4.94
CA THR A 184 -4.98 -5.64 3.51
C THR A 184 -5.09 -7.14 3.20
N VAL A 185 -6.26 -7.57 2.71
CA VAL A 185 -6.49 -8.92 2.16
C VAL A 185 -6.67 -8.81 0.65
N ASP A 186 -5.87 -9.54 -0.13
CA ASP A 186 -5.89 -9.54 -1.59
C ASP A 186 -5.88 -8.13 -2.23
N ASN A 187 -5.24 -7.17 -1.56
CA ASN A 187 -5.16 -5.77 -1.96
C ASN A 187 -3.70 -5.34 -2.21
N PRO A 188 -3.09 -5.78 -3.33
CA PRO A 188 -1.67 -5.60 -3.60
C PRO A 188 -1.30 -4.14 -3.86
N ILE A 189 -2.25 -3.24 -4.11
CA ILE A 189 -1.97 -1.82 -4.38
C ILE A 189 -1.83 -1.07 -3.06
N LEU A 190 -2.79 -1.23 -2.15
CA LEU A 190 -2.69 -0.63 -0.83
C LEU A 190 -1.53 -1.24 -0.04
N GLU A 191 -1.34 -2.56 -0.12
CA GLU A 191 -0.19 -3.23 0.50
C GLU A 191 1.14 -2.63 0.03
N ARG A 192 1.32 -2.42 -1.29
CA ARG A 192 2.54 -1.77 -1.81
C ARG A 192 2.73 -0.34 -1.30
N PHE A 193 1.65 0.40 -1.10
CA PHE A 193 1.73 1.74 -0.51
C PHE A 193 2.18 1.69 0.96
N ILE A 194 1.62 0.77 1.74
CA ILE A 194 2.02 0.53 3.14
C ILE A 194 3.48 0.05 3.23
N THR A 195 3.85 -0.93 2.39
CA THR A 195 5.24 -1.42 2.30
C THR A 195 6.18 -0.28 1.99
N LEU A 196 5.83 0.61 1.05
CA LEU A 196 6.66 1.75 0.71
C LEU A 196 6.87 2.69 1.92
N PHE A 197 5.80 3.01 2.65
CA PHE A 197 5.87 3.82 3.87
C PHE A 197 6.80 3.20 4.92
N ASN A 198 6.65 1.89 5.17
CA ASN A 198 7.48 1.15 6.12
C ASN A 198 8.94 1.07 5.64
N SER A 199 9.17 0.85 4.35
CA SER A 199 10.49 0.81 3.74
C SER A 199 11.24 2.13 3.86
N VAL A 200 10.56 3.29 3.76
CA VAL A 200 11.18 4.60 3.99
C VAL A 200 11.66 4.70 5.44
N SER A 201 10.83 4.31 6.40
CA SER A 201 11.19 4.32 7.82
C SER A 201 12.39 3.42 8.12
N GLN A 202 12.39 2.20 7.57
CA GLN A 202 13.47 1.24 7.74
C GLN A 202 14.76 1.71 7.05
N TRP A 203 14.66 2.25 5.83
CA TRP A 203 15.79 2.82 5.10
C TRP A 203 16.51 3.89 5.93
N ILE A 204 15.76 4.78 6.58
CA ILE A 204 16.33 5.81 7.47
C ILE A 204 17.06 5.20 8.65
N GLN A 205 16.47 4.19 9.30
CA GLN A 205 17.11 3.49 10.43
C GLN A 205 18.46 2.91 10.04
N LEU A 206 18.52 2.25 8.89
CA LEU A 206 19.77 1.65 8.40
C LEU A 206 20.78 2.71 7.97
N MET A 207 20.32 3.79 7.33
CA MET A 207 21.22 4.87 6.95
C MET A 207 21.93 5.45 8.16
N VAL A 208 21.21 5.60 9.27
CA VAL A 208 21.81 5.99 10.56
C VAL A 208 22.74 4.89 11.06
N LEU A 209 22.28 3.65 11.20
CA LEU A 209 23.06 2.56 11.80
C LEU A 209 24.29 2.13 10.97
N SER A 210 24.31 2.45 9.68
CA SER A 210 25.43 2.16 8.78
C SER A 210 26.69 2.97 9.10
N LYS A 211 26.55 4.14 9.74
CA LYS A 211 27.70 4.98 10.03
C LYS A 211 28.44 4.46 11.28
N PRO A 212 29.75 4.23 11.20
CA PRO A 212 30.50 3.54 12.25
C PRO A 212 30.62 4.38 13.53
N THR A 213 30.74 5.70 13.43
CA THR A 213 31.00 6.58 14.58
C THR A 213 29.75 7.35 15.03
N ALA A 214 29.64 7.62 16.34
CA ALA A 214 28.51 8.36 16.90
C ALA A 214 28.33 9.78 16.30
N PRO A 215 29.39 10.58 16.05
CA PRO A 215 29.24 11.88 15.40
C PRO A 215 28.71 11.79 13.96
N GLN A 216 29.15 10.78 13.19
CA GLN A 216 28.64 10.57 11.82
C GLN A 216 27.17 10.16 11.83
N ARG A 217 26.76 9.29 12.76
CA ARG A 217 25.34 8.94 12.95
C ARG A 217 24.49 10.17 13.29
N ALA A 218 24.98 11.01 14.20
CA ALA A 218 24.31 12.25 14.59
C ALA A 218 24.16 13.24 13.42
N ALA A 219 25.15 13.30 12.53
CA ALA A 219 25.07 14.10 11.30
C ALA A 219 23.97 13.59 10.34
N VAL A 220 23.85 12.27 10.17
CA VAL A 220 22.78 11.66 9.36
C VAL A 220 21.40 11.91 9.98
N ILE A 221 21.25 11.75 11.29
CA ILE A 221 20.00 12.08 12.00
C ILE A 221 19.64 13.56 11.78
N SER A 222 20.61 14.46 11.95
CA SER A 222 20.41 15.90 11.72
C SER A 222 20.07 16.24 10.26
N HIS A 223 20.55 15.45 9.30
CA HIS A 223 20.15 15.57 7.90
C HIS A 223 18.69 15.13 7.70
N PHE A 224 18.27 13.99 8.23
CA PHE A 224 16.87 13.54 8.10
C PHE A 224 15.88 14.45 8.83
N ILE A 225 16.26 15.08 9.94
CA ILE A 225 15.44 16.10 10.60
C ILE A 225 15.22 17.32 9.66
N ARG A 226 16.25 17.73 8.92
CA ARG A 226 16.10 18.79 7.90
C ARG A 226 15.21 18.34 6.74
N VAL A 227 15.32 17.08 6.29
CA VAL A 227 14.41 16.49 5.29
C VAL A 227 12.96 16.52 5.81
N ALA A 228 12.72 16.14 7.06
CA ALA A 228 11.39 16.20 7.69
C ALA A 228 10.83 17.63 7.72
N GLN A 229 11.64 18.64 8.05
CA GLN A 229 11.22 20.05 7.95
C GLN A 229 10.82 20.44 6.52
N LYS A 230 11.55 19.94 5.51
CA LYS A 230 11.23 20.19 4.09
C LYS A 230 9.96 19.49 3.65
N LEU A 231 9.72 18.25 4.10
CA LEU A 231 8.46 17.55 3.89
C LEU A 231 7.27 18.31 4.50
N LEU A 232 7.43 18.88 5.69
CA LEU A 232 6.41 19.73 6.30
C LEU A 232 6.16 21.01 5.50
N GLN A 233 7.20 21.63 4.93
CA GLN A 233 7.07 22.79 4.03
C GLN A 233 6.32 22.43 2.73
N LEU A 234 6.58 21.24 2.19
CA LEU A 234 5.86 20.66 1.05
C LEU A 234 4.44 20.18 1.40
N GLN A 235 3.99 20.34 2.66
CA GLN A 235 2.71 19.84 3.15
C GLN A 235 2.51 18.33 2.95
N ASN A 236 3.61 17.58 2.97
CA ASN A 236 3.61 16.13 2.90
C ASN A 236 3.71 15.53 4.31
N PHE A 237 2.55 15.21 4.88
CA PHE A 237 2.46 14.65 6.22
C PHE A 237 2.71 13.14 6.24
N ASN A 238 2.42 12.42 5.15
CA ASN A 238 2.62 10.98 5.08
C ASN A 238 4.11 10.61 5.20
N THR A 239 4.96 11.13 4.32
CA THR A 239 6.40 10.86 4.40
C THR A 239 7.01 11.47 5.65
N LEU A 240 6.51 12.63 6.10
CA LEU A 240 6.95 13.23 7.36
C LEU A 240 6.77 12.25 8.52
N MET A 241 5.61 11.59 8.60
CA MET A 241 5.35 10.56 9.61
C MET A 241 6.31 9.38 9.47
N ALA A 242 6.61 8.92 8.24
CA ALA A 242 7.60 7.86 8.01
C ALA A 242 9.00 8.25 8.51
N VAL A 243 9.45 9.48 8.23
CA VAL A 243 10.75 9.98 8.68
C VAL A 243 10.82 10.10 10.20
N VAL A 244 9.80 10.71 10.81
CA VAL A 244 9.72 10.86 12.27
C VAL A 244 9.66 9.49 12.94
N GLY A 245 8.81 8.58 12.46
CA GLY A 245 8.72 7.20 12.97
C GLY A 245 10.02 6.42 12.83
N GLY A 246 10.71 6.57 11.69
CA GLY A 246 12.03 5.98 11.48
C GLY A 246 13.07 6.47 12.49
N LEU A 247 13.13 7.78 12.75
CA LEU A 247 14.07 8.40 13.70
C LEU A 247 13.73 8.13 15.17
N SER A 248 12.44 7.99 15.49
CA SER A 248 11.94 7.69 16.84
C SER A 248 11.98 6.19 17.18
N ASN A 249 12.30 5.32 16.22
CA ASN A 249 12.36 3.88 16.44
C ASN A 249 13.34 3.51 17.58
N SER A 250 12.99 2.48 18.35
CA SER A 250 13.75 2.01 19.52
C SER A 250 15.22 1.73 19.21
N SER A 251 15.53 1.25 18.00
CA SER A 251 16.89 0.97 17.54
C SER A 251 17.79 2.21 17.46
N ILE A 252 17.21 3.40 17.19
CA ILE A 252 17.92 4.67 17.09
C ILE A 252 17.82 5.46 18.40
N SER A 253 16.63 5.54 18.99
CA SER A 253 16.37 6.36 20.18
C SER A 253 17.21 5.92 21.39
N ARG A 254 17.55 4.63 21.46
CA ARG A 254 18.44 4.08 22.51
C ARG A 254 19.91 4.49 22.41
N LEU A 255 20.36 5.04 21.28
CA LEU A 255 21.77 5.39 21.05
C LEU A 255 22.18 6.70 21.76
N LYS A 256 22.24 6.68 23.10
CA LYS A 256 22.50 7.86 23.94
C LYS A 256 23.75 8.65 23.54
N ASP A 257 24.84 7.96 23.23
CA ASP A 257 26.09 8.59 22.78
C ASP A 257 25.95 9.31 21.44
N THR A 258 25.05 8.85 20.57
CA THR A 258 24.75 9.55 19.31
C THR A 258 23.84 10.75 19.56
N GLN A 259 22.85 10.60 20.45
CA GLN A 259 21.91 11.67 20.80
C GLN A 259 22.61 12.88 21.45
N SER A 260 23.69 12.65 22.22
CA SER A 260 24.47 13.74 22.83
C SER A 260 25.25 14.60 21.82
N HIS A 261 25.49 14.08 20.61
CA HIS A 261 26.15 14.82 19.53
C HIS A 261 25.16 15.63 18.66
N ILE A 262 23.85 15.46 18.84
CA ILE A 262 22.84 16.25 18.11
C ILE A 262 22.68 17.60 18.80
N SER A 263 22.67 18.68 18.02
CA SER A 263 22.52 20.03 18.57
C SER A 263 21.17 20.21 19.28
N ALA A 264 21.13 21.07 20.31
CA ALA A 264 19.91 21.36 21.05
C ALA A 264 18.80 21.96 20.15
N ASP A 265 19.18 22.79 19.17
CA ASP A 265 18.25 23.37 18.20
C ASP A 265 17.64 22.31 17.29
N THR A 266 18.47 21.38 16.79
CA THR A 266 18.00 20.24 15.98
C THR A 266 17.05 19.35 16.78
N ASN A 267 17.37 19.07 18.05
CA ASN A 267 16.49 18.30 18.93
C ASN A 267 15.17 19.02 19.21
N LYS A 268 15.19 20.34 19.40
CA LYS A 268 13.97 21.15 19.57
C LYS A 268 13.07 21.06 18.34
N VAL A 269 13.64 21.19 17.15
CA VAL A 269 12.92 21.01 15.88
C VAL A 269 12.30 19.61 15.81
N PHE A 270 13.07 18.56 16.12
CA PHE A 270 12.58 17.20 16.06
C PHE A 270 11.44 16.93 17.04
N ASN A 271 11.54 17.44 18.26
CA ASN A 271 10.45 17.33 19.26
C ASN A 271 9.17 18.04 18.78
N ASN A 272 9.28 19.22 18.16
CA ASN A 272 8.11 19.89 17.57
C ASN A 272 7.49 19.07 16.43
N LEU A 273 8.30 18.37 15.63
CA LEU A 273 7.80 17.50 14.56
C LEU A 273 7.11 16.25 15.14
N ILE A 274 7.66 15.64 16.20
CA ILE A 274 7.00 14.54 16.95
C ILE A 274 5.66 15.00 17.51
N GLU A 275 5.62 16.17 18.13
CA GLU A 275 4.40 16.73 18.72
C GLU A 275 3.33 16.96 17.64
N LEU A 276 3.71 17.46 16.47
CA LEU A 276 2.80 17.69 15.36
C LEU A 276 2.10 16.41 14.88
N VAL A 277 2.83 15.29 14.80
CA VAL A 277 2.32 14.00 14.28
C VAL A 277 1.90 13.03 15.39
N THR A 278 1.81 13.50 16.64
CA THR A 278 1.44 12.67 17.79
C THR A 278 0.02 12.11 17.66
N SER A 279 -0.19 10.92 18.22
CA SER A 279 -1.52 10.30 18.31
C SER A 279 -2.42 10.95 19.37
N CYS A 280 -1.87 11.81 20.25
CA CYS A 280 -2.63 12.48 21.32
C CYS A 280 -3.85 13.24 20.78
N GLY A 281 -5.00 13.01 21.42
CA GLY A 281 -6.27 13.62 20.99
C GLY A 281 -6.69 13.20 19.58
N ASN A 282 -6.43 11.94 19.19
CA ASN A 282 -6.68 11.41 17.84
C ASN A 282 -6.05 12.27 16.74
N TYR A 283 -4.75 12.54 16.87
CA TYR A 283 -3.98 13.37 15.92
C TYR A 283 -4.50 14.80 15.78
N SER A 284 -4.98 15.39 16.87
CA SER A 284 -5.58 16.74 16.88
C SER A 284 -4.69 17.82 16.26
N GLN A 285 -3.38 17.81 16.56
CA GLN A 285 -2.43 18.78 16.01
C GLN A 285 -2.25 18.61 14.50
N TYR A 286 -2.02 17.38 14.03
CA TYR A 286 -1.97 17.06 12.61
C TYR A 286 -3.26 17.47 11.89
N ARG A 287 -4.43 17.10 12.42
CA ARG A 287 -5.72 17.41 11.80
C ARG A 287 -5.94 18.91 11.66
N LYS A 288 -5.63 19.68 12.71
CA LYS A 288 -5.67 21.15 12.68
C LYS A 288 -4.73 21.70 11.60
N ARG A 289 -3.48 21.23 11.57
CA ARG A 289 -2.50 21.70 10.59
C ARG A 289 -2.88 21.33 9.16
N PHE A 290 -3.50 20.17 8.96
CA PHE A 290 -3.95 19.65 7.67
C PHE A 290 -5.17 20.39 7.12
N SER A 291 -6.07 20.87 8.00
CA SER A 291 -7.23 21.70 7.58
C SER A 291 -6.82 23.14 7.22
N GLU A 292 -5.73 23.65 7.81
CA GLU A 292 -5.16 24.96 7.49
C GLU A 292 -4.35 24.96 6.17
N CYS A 293 -4.05 23.80 5.60
CA CYS A 293 -3.31 23.67 4.35
C CYS A 293 -4.15 24.06 3.12
N SER A 294 -3.50 24.72 2.16
CA SER A 294 -4.07 25.09 0.86
C SER A 294 -3.18 24.61 -0.29
N GLY A 295 -3.79 24.17 -1.40
CA GLY A 295 -3.08 23.65 -2.56
C GLY A 295 -2.73 22.17 -2.40
N PHE A 296 -1.53 21.77 -2.81
CA PHE A 296 -1.05 20.40 -2.61
C PHE A 296 -0.90 20.11 -1.12
N ARG A 297 -1.59 19.07 -0.63
CA ARG A 297 -1.46 18.54 0.72
C ARG A 297 -1.53 17.02 0.67
N PHE A 298 -0.62 16.34 1.36
CA PHE A 298 -0.56 14.89 1.31
C PHE A 298 -0.80 14.29 2.71
N PRO A 299 -1.92 13.56 2.92
CA PRO A 299 -2.40 13.18 4.24
C PRO A 299 -1.66 11.95 4.76
N ILE A 300 -1.60 11.80 6.08
CA ILE A 300 -1.20 10.54 6.70
C ILE A 300 -2.33 9.53 6.45
N LEU A 301 -2.15 8.64 5.48
CA LEU A 301 -3.23 7.75 5.02
C LEU A 301 -3.78 6.87 6.15
N GLY A 302 -2.90 6.38 7.03
CA GLY A 302 -3.29 5.55 8.17
C GLY A 302 -4.31 6.20 9.12
N VAL A 303 -4.29 7.52 9.28
CA VAL A 303 -5.25 8.25 10.12
C VAL A 303 -6.65 8.21 9.48
N HIS A 304 -6.74 8.44 8.17
CA HIS A 304 -8.01 8.40 7.44
C HIS A 304 -8.56 6.98 7.31
N LEU A 305 -7.68 5.97 7.13
CA LEU A 305 -8.08 4.57 7.15
C LEU A 305 -8.66 4.15 8.51
N LYS A 306 -8.06 4.62 9.62
CA LYS A 306 -8.60 4.44 10.97
C LYS A 306 -9.99 5.07 11.10
N ASP A 307 -10.19 6.28 10.58
CA ASP A 307 -11.50 6.95 10.63
C ASP A 307 -12.56 6.19 9.81
N LEU A 308 -12.21 5.68 8.62
CA LEU A 308 -13.11 4.85 7.81
C LEU A 308 -13.55 3.58 8.55
N ILE A 309 -12.61 2.90 9.22
CA ILE A 309 -12.91 1.71 10.02
C ILE A 309 -13.77 2.07 11.24
N ALA A 310 -13.46 3.18 11.92
CA ALA A 310 -14.25 3.65 13.05
C ALA A 310 -15.71 3.91 12.65
N VAL A 311 -15.95 4.59 11.52
CA VAL A 311 -17.30 4.80 10.97
C VAL A 311 -17.95 3.46 10.58
N HIS A 312 -17.19 2.56 9.96
CA HIS A 312 -17.70 1.27 9.52
C HIS A 312 -18.16 0.38 10.68
N VAL A 313 -17.40 0.36 11.78
CA VAL A 313 -17.70 -0.42 12.99
C VAL A 313 -18.80 0.25 13.83
N ALA A 314 -18.83 1.57 13.90
CA ALA A 314 -19.78 2.30 14.74
C ALA A 314 -21.21 2.32 14.18
N LEU A 315 -21.38 2.31 12.85
CA LEU A 315 -22.68 2.46 12.19
C LEU A 315 -23.04 1.22 11.37
N PRO A 316 -24.27 0.70 11.44
CA PRO A 316 -24.71 -0.41 10.59
C PRO A 316 -24.91 0.05 9.13
N ASP A 317 -24.64 -0.83 8.17
CA ASP A 317 -24.86 -0.55 6.73
C ASP A 317 -26.34 -0.33 6.39
N TRP A 318 -27.22 -1.04 7.10
CA TRP A 318 -28.67 -1.03 6.91
C TRP A 318 -29.36 -0.40 8.12
N ALA A 319 -30.38 0.41 7.87
CA ALA A 319 -31.20 1.03 8.92
C ALA A 319 -32.17 0.02 9.55
N ASP A 320 -32.56 -1.01 8.79
CA ASP A 320 -33.49 -2.05 9.16
C ASP A 320 -32.84 -3.44 9.18
N LYS A 321 -33.44 -4.37 9.93
CA LYS A 321 -32.95 -5.76 10.03
C LYS A 321 -33.15 -6.57 8.75
N GLU A 322 -34.14 -6.18 7.93
CA GLU A 322 -34.47 -6.85 6.67
C GLU A 322 -33.52 -6.45 5.53
N LYS A 323 -32.60 -5.51 5.78
CA LYS A 323 -31.62 -5.01 4.81
C LYS A 323 -32.28 -4.44 3.55
N THR A 324 -33.33 -3.64 3.74
CA THR A 324 -34.08 -3.00 2.65
C THR A 324 -33.76 -1.52 2.51
N ARG A 325 -33.39 -0.85 3.60
CA ARG A 325 -33.07 0.58 3.66
C ARG A 325 -31.61 0.81 4.05
N VAL A 326 -30.87 1.47 3.17
CA VAL A 326 -29.47 1.85 3.38
C VAL A 326 -29.40 2.96 4.42
N ASN A 327 -28.41 2.88 5.33
CA ASN A 327 -28.12 3.95 6.27
C ASN A 327 -27.37 5.10 5.56
N LEU A 328 -28.09 6.19 5.29
CA LEU A 328 -27.51 7.34 4.59
C LEU A 328 -26.53 8.12 5.46
N THR A 329 -26.69 8.09 6.78
CA THR A 329 -25.74 8.72 7.72
C THR A 329 -24.36 8.08 7.61
N LYS A 330 -24.30 6.74 7.61
CA LYS A 330 -23.04 6.01 7.39
C LYS A 330 -22.45 6.32 6.02
N THR A 331 -23.28 6.28 4.99
CA THR A 331 -22.88 6.52 3.60
C THR A 331 -22.27 7.92 3.42
N GLN A 332 -22.89 8.95 3.98
CA GLN A 332 -22.42 10.33 3.93
C GLN A 332 -21.08 10.51 4.66
N GLN A 333 -20.92 9.91 5.85
CA GLN A 333 -19.67 10.01 6.62
C GLN A 333 -18.50 9.31 5.91
N LEU A 334 -18.71 8.11 5.37
CA LEU A 334 -17.69 7.42 4.58
C LEU A 334 -17.36 8.17 3.29
N TYR A 335 -18.39 8.67 2.59
CA TYR A 335 -18.22 9.45 1.37
C TYR A 335 -17.40 10.72 1.62
N ALA A 336 -17.64 11.45 2.71
CA ALA A 336 -16.91 12.67 3.03
C ALA A 336 -15.39 12.42 3.15
N ILE A 337 -15.00 11.33 3.84
CA ILE A 337 -13.58 10.95 3.99
C ILE A 337 -12.99 10.53 2.64
N LEU A 338 -13.68 9.66 1.90
CA LEU A 338 -13.18 9.15 0.61
C LEU A 338 -13.13 10.24 -0.48
N GLN A 339 -14.07 11.18 -0.46
CA GLN A 339 -14.07 12.34 -1.34
C GLN A 339 -12.86 13.25 -1.07
N GLU A 340 -12.49 13.45 0.19
CA GLU A 340 -11.29 14.21 0.54
C GLU A 340 -10.02 13.52 -0.01
N LEU A 341 -9.91 12.19 0.15
CA LEU A 341 -8.79 11.42 -0.41
C LEU A 341 -8.75 11.48 -1.95
N ALA A 342 -9.91 11.40 -2.61
CA ALA A 342 -10.00 11.51 -4.07
C ALA A 342 -9.60 12.90 -4.57
N LEU A 343 -9.98 13.97 -3.87
CA LEU A 343 -9.59 15.35 -4.21
C LEU A 343 -8.07 15.53 -4.15
N ILE A 344 -7.39 14.87 -3.21
CA ILE A 344 -5.94 14.97 -3.09
C ILE A 344 -5.25 14.34 -4.31
N GLN A 345 -5.79 13.24 -4.85
CA GLN A 345 -5.25 12.58 -6.04
C GLN A 345 -5.33 13.43 -7.33
N THR A 346 -6.17 14.48 -7.37
CA THR A 346 -6.29 15.38 -8.53
C THR A 346 -5.35 16.59 -8.45
N THR A 347 -4.66 16.78 -7.32
CA THR A 347 -3.72 17.88 -7.09
C THR A 347 -2.29 17.36 -7.07
N PRO A 348 -1.55 17.39 -8.20
CA PRO A 348 -0.18 16.88 -8.24
C PRO A 348 0.80 17.78 -7.47
N PRO A 349 1.87 17.20 -6.89
CA PRO A 349 2.94 17.98 -6.28
C PRO A 349 3.71 18.75 -7.36
N HIS A 350 4.03 20.02 -7.09
CA HIS A 350 4.92 20.82 -7.93
C HIS A 350 6.38 20.46 -7.65
N VAL A 351 6.80 19.30 -8.15
CA VAL A 351 8.14 18.76 -7.88
C VAL A 351 8.80 18.27 -9.17
N ASP A 352 10.02 18.75 -9.42
CA ASP A 352 10.87 18.34 -10.55
C ASP A 352 11.68 17.09 -10.18
N ALA A 353 11.01 15.94 -10.05
CA ALA A 353 11.67 14.72 -9.60
C ALA A 353 12.52 14.05 -10.71
N ASN A 354 13.79 13.77 -10.44
CA ASN A 354 14.67 13.02 -11.35
C ASN A 354 14.35 11.52 -11.31
N THR A 355 13.98 10.97 -12.46
CA THR A 355 13.65 9.55 -12.64
C THR A 355 14.76 8.57 -12.26
N ASP A 356 16.04 8.93 -12.39
CA ASP A 356 17.15 8.02 -12.04
C ASP A 356 17.35 7.90 -10.53
N LEU A 357 17.25 9.02 -9.82
CA LEU A 357 17.32 9.07 -8.37
C LEU A 357 16.09 8.40 -7.74
N LEU A 358 14.92 8.56 -8.37
CA LEU A 358 13.72 7.80 -8.03
C LEU A 358 13.93 6.29 -8.20
N ASN A 359 14.60 5.84 -9.26
CA ASN A 359 14.92 4.42 -9.44
C ASN A 359 15.90 3.92 -8.37
N LEU A 360 16.89 4.73 -8.00
CA LEU A 360 17.85 4.45 -6.94
C LEU A 360 17.16 4.33 -5.56
N LEU A 361 16.30 5.30 -5.21
CA LEU A 361 15.50 5.26 -3.98
C LEU A 361 14.45 4.15 -3.98
N THR A 362 13.86 3.84 -5.14
CA THR A 362 12.94 2.71 -5.27
C THR A 362 13.66 1.39 -5.03
N VAL A 363 14.94 1.27 -5.41
CA VAL A 363 15.76 0.10 -5.11
C VAL A 363 16.10 0.05 -3.63
N SER A 364 16.50 1.17 -3.01
CA SER A 364 16.87 1.18 -1.59
C SER A 364 15.67 0.87 -0.69
N ALA A 365 14.46 1.26 -1.11
CA ALA A 365 13.21 0.96 -0.44
C ALA A 365 12.63 -0.43 -0.80
N LYS A 366 12.94 -0.98 -1.98
CA LYS A 366 12.49 -2.31 -2.42
C LYS A 366 13.66 -3.26 -2.54
N SER A 367 13.94 -3.96 -1.44
CA SER A 367 14.84 -5.12 -1.41
C SER A 367 14.37 -6.19 -2.39
N GLY A 368 14.84 -6.14 -3.65
CA GLY A 368 14.82 -7.28 -4.57
C GLY A 368 14.24 -7.10 -5.99
N GLN A 369 13.64 -5.98 -6.41
CA GLN A 369 12.93 -5.94 -7.71
C GLN A 369 13.51 -5.05 -8.83
N ASN A 370 14.70 -4.45 -8.69
CA ASN A 370 15.22 -3.53 -9.72
C ASN A 370 16.72 -3.65 -10.05
N VAL A 371 17.29 -4.86 -10.00
CA VAL A 371 18.74 -5.08 -10.21
C VAL A 371 19.28 -4.46 -11.50
N HIS A 372 18.50 -4.46 -12.58
CA HIS A 372 18.94 -3.90 -13.87
C HIS A 372 19.07 -2.37 -13.85
N SER A 373 18.27 -1.66 -13.06
CA SER A 373 18.37 -0.20 -12.92
C SER A 373 19.49 0.18 -11.98
N VAL A 374 19.72 -0.64 -10.94
CA VAL A 374 20.91 -0.56 -10.07
C VAL A 374 22.15 -0.70 -10.92
N PHE A 375 22.25 -1.76 -11.72
CA PHE A 375 23.42 -2.02 -12.53
C PHE A 375 23.78 -0.84 -13.45
N LYS A 376 22.79 -0.30 -14.18
CA LYS A 376 22.99 0.89 -15.04
C LYS A 376 23.34 2.18 -14.29
N ASN A 377 22.97 2.28 -13.02
CA ASN A 377 23.28 3.44 -12.19
C ASN A 377 24.66 3.31 -11.54
N PHE A 378 25.14 2.08 -11.34
CA PHE A 378 26.45 1.81 -10.77
C PHE A 378 27.54 1.79 -11.83
N ASP A 379 27.23 1.27 -13.02
CA ASP A 379 28.04 1.30 -14.24
C ASP A 379 28.02 2.72 -14.85
N SER A 380 28.90 3.60 -14.35
CA SER A 380 28.91 5.03 -14.68
C SER A 380 29.56 5.31 -16.02
N ASP A 381 30.46 4.43 -16.46
CA ASP A 381 31.12 4.49 -17.77
C ASP A 381 30.39 3.68 -18.86
N GLY A 382 29.43 2.84 -18.49
CA GLY A 382 28.62 2.05 -19.39
C GLY A 382 29.36 0.84 -19.97
N ASP A 383 30.44 0.38 -19.34
CA ASP A 383 31.28 -0.72 -19.79
C ASP A 383 30.64 -2.11 -19.55
N GLY A 384 29.46 -2.13 -18.93
CA GLY A 384 28.69 -3.35 -18.65
C GLY A 384 29.19 -4.12 -17.43
N HIS A 385 30.08 -3.54 -16.63
CA HIS A 385 30.63 -4.03 -15.37
C HIS A 385 30.64 -2.88 -14.34
N ILE A 386 30.77 -3.22 -13.06
CA ILE A 386 30.92 -2.20 -12.01
C ILE A 386 32.31 -2.37 -11.42
N SER A 387 33.14 -1.34 -11.59
CA SER A 387 34.48 -1.29 -11.02
C SER A 387 34.43 -1.06 -9.51
N ARG A 388 35.55 -1.34 -8.83
CA ARG A 388 35.66 -1.15 -7.37
C ARG A 388 35.41 0.29 -6.94
N ASP A 389 35.89 1.26 -7.70
CA ASP A 389 35.74 2.68 -7.38
C ASP A 389 34.28 3.15 -7.53
N GLU A 390 33.58 2.67 -8.58
CA GLU A 390 32.15 2.91 -8.77
C GLU A 390 31.30 2.27 -7.68
N PHE A 391 31.67 1.05 -7.27
CA PHE A 391 30.99 0.34 -6.19
C PHE A 391 31.18 1.05 -4.84
N GLU A 392 32.41 1.45 -4.49
CA GLU A 392 32.71 2.12 -3.23
C GLU A 392 32.06 3.51 -3.14
N ALA A 393 31.93 4.23 -4.27
CA ALA A 393 31.18 5.48 -4.31
C ALA A 393 29.71 5.26 -3.88
N ILE A 394 29.02 4.30 -4.49
CA ILE A 394 27.56 4.18 -4.35
C ILE A 394 27.16 3.31 -3.14
N ARG A 395 28.06 2.48 -2.61
CA ARG A 395 27.85 1.67 -1.39
C ARG A 395 27.35 2.50 -0.19
N ASN A 396 27.80 3.75 -0.08
CA ASN A 396 27.37 4.62 1.01
C ASN A 396 25.85 4.91 1.02
N ASN A 397 25.16 4.69 -0.10
CA ASN A 397 23.71 4.88 -0.24
C ASN A 397 22.90 3.62 0.09
N PHE A 398 23.57 2.46 0.11
CA PHE A 398 22.97 1.15 0.20
C PHE A 398 23.68 0.34 1.28
N PRO A 399 23.36 0.58 2.56
CA PRO A 399 24.05 -0.06 3.67
C PRO A 399 23.89 -1.58 3.73
N TYR A 400 22.94 -2.13 2.97
CA TYR A 400 22.75 -3.57 2.77
C TYR A 400 23.71 -4.21 1.76
N LEU A 401 24.43 -3.42 0.94
CA LEU A 401 25.35 -3.98 -0.04
C LEU A 401 26.58 -4.56 0.68
N SER A 402 26.78 -5.87 0.47
CA SER A 402 27.93 -6.64 0.93
C SER A 402 29.24 -6.01 0.46
N LYS A 403 30.35 -6.39 1.10
CA LYS A 403 31.68 -5.94 0.67
C LYS A 403 31.92 -6.38 -0.77
N PHE A 404 32.64 -5.58 -1.55
CA PHE A 404 32.95 -5.81 -2.96
C PHE A 404 33.37 -7.27 -3.24
N GLY A 405 34.26 -7.83 -2.41
CA GLY A 405 34.76 -9.21 -2.56
C GLY A 405 33.77 -10.34 -2.22
N GLU A 406 32.57 -10.05 -1.71
CA GLU A 406 31.48 -11.04 -1.58
C GLU A 406 30.56 -11.04 -2.80
N LEU A 407 30.53 -9.93 -3.57
CA LEU A 407 29.78 -9.84 -4.82
C LEU A 407 30.60 -10.30 -6.02
N ASP A 408 31.90 -9.99 -6.03
CA ASP A 408 32.88 -10.46 -7.01
C ASP A 408 33.23 -11.94 -6.74
N LYS A 409 32.42 -12.85 -7.30
CA LYS A 409 32.57 -14.29 -7.07
C LYS A 409 33.70 -14.88 -7.90
N ASN A 410 33.89 -14.37 -9.11
CA ASN A 410 34.93 -14.81 -10.01
C ASN A 410 36.30 -14.18 -9.66
N GLN A 411 36.35 -13.24 -8.72
CA GLN A 411 37.53 -12.51 -8.26
C GLN A 411 38.26 -11.79 -9.39
N ASP A 412 37.52 -11.32 -10.40
CA ASP A 412 38.09 -10.62 -11.56
C ASP A 412 38.28 -9.11 -11.31
N GLY A 413 37.91 -8.62 -10.13
CA GLY A 413 38.03 -7.22 -9.74
C GLY A 413 36.96 -6.32 -10.34
N LYS A 414 35.93 -6.90 -10.98
CA LYS A 414 34.75 -6.23 -11.51
C LYS A 414 33.50 -6.98 -11.06
N ILE A 415 32.37 -6.29 -10.92
CA ILE A 415 31.09 -6.95 -10.63
C ILE A 415 30.30 -7.01 -11.94
N SER A 416 30.11 -8.23 -12.44
CA SER A 416 29.25 -8.48 -13.60
C SER A 416 27.76 -8.34 -13.26
N ARG A 417 26.94 -8.21 -14.30
CA ARG A 417 25.48 -8.12 -14.15
C ARG A 417 24.89 -9.35 -13.49
N GLU A 418 25.42 -10.52 -13.84
CA GLU A 418 24.98 -11.82 -13.35
C GLU A 418 25.33 -11.99 -11.86
N GLU A 419 26.51 -11.53 -11.44
CA GLU A 419 26.93 -11.52 -10.03
C GLU A 419 26.07 -10.59 -9.19
N MET A 420 25.75 -9.40 -9.70
CA MET A 420 24.84 -8.48 -9.02
C MET A 420 23.42 -9.06 -8.92
N ILE A 421 22.91 -9.73 -9.96
CA ILE A 421 21.60 -10.41 -9.92
C ILE A 421 21.59 -11.54 -8.90
N ASP A 422 22.60 -12.40 -8.88
CA ASP A 422 22.69 -13.49 -7.91
C ASP A 422 22.78 -12.96 -6.47
N TYR A 423 23.55 -11.89 -6.27
CA TYR A 423 23.64 -11.22 -4.98
C TYR A 423 22.29 -10.69 -4.51
N PHE A 424 21.56 -9.94 -5.34
CA PHE A 424 20.25 -9.39 -4.96
C PHE A 424 19.20 -10.48 -4.80
N MET A 425 19.24 -11.57 -5.57
CA MET A 425 18.35 -12.71 -5.37
C MET A 425 18.61 -13.40 -4.02
N LYS A 426 19.87 -13.55 -3.61
CA LYS A 426 20.25 -14.08 -2.29
C LYS A 426 19.91 -13.13 -1.15
N ALA A 427 20.23 -11.84 -1.28
CA ALA A 427 19.92 -10.83 -0.28
C ALA A 427 18.40 -10.64 -0.12
N SER A 428 17.63 -10.68 -1.22
CA SER A 428 16.17 -10.65 -1.18
C SER A 428 15.58 -11.87 -0.47
N SER A 429 16.21 -13.04 -0.57
CA SER A 429 15.77 -14.25 0.15
C SER A 429 16.03 -14.17 1.66
N LEU A 430 17.07 -13.43 2.08
CA LEU A 430 17.41 -13.19 3.48
C LEU A 430 16.59 -12.05 4.10
N LEU A 431 16.15 -11.07 3.30
CA LEU A 431 15.38 -9.91 3.75
C LEU A 431 13.85 -10.14 3.68
N ASN A 432 13.35 -10.95 2.74
CA ASN A 432 11.96 -11.38 2.67
C ASN A 432 11.83 -12.82 3.18
N CYS A 433 11.85 -13.01 4.51
CA CYS A 433 11.50 -14.28 5.15
C CYS A 433 10.03 -14.68 4.83
N LYS A 434 9.81 -15.24 3.63
CA LYS A 434 8.67 -16.05 3.18
C LYS A 434 8.80 -16.26 1.66
N MET A 435 9.77 -17.05 1.20
CA MET A 435 9.69 -17.83 -0.05
C MET A 435 10.91 -18.77 -0.09
N GLY A 436 10.85 -19.86 0.68
CA GLY A 436 11.74 -21.00 0.43
C GLY A 436 11.17 -21.82 -0.72
N PHE A 437 11.95 -22.05 -1.79
CA PHE A 437 11.61 -23.07 -2.77
C PHE A 437 11.54 -24.43 -2.06
N ILE A 438 10.46 -25.19 -2.29
CA ILE A 438 10.31 -26.54 -1.75
C ILE A 438 11.31 -27.43 -2.50
N HIS A 439 12.43 -27.73 -1.86
CA HIS A 439 13.31 -28.82 -2.26
C HIS A 439 12.97 -30.06 -1.43
N THR A 440 12.74 -31.18 -2.12
CA THR A 440 12.64 -32.48 -1.46
C THR A 440 14.05 -32.90 -1.05
N PHE A 441 14.41 -32.68 0.23
CA PHE A 441 15.71 -33.08 0.74
C PHE A 441 15.72 -34.57 1.05
N THR A 442 16.63 -35.31 0.42
CA THR A 442 16.96 -36.70 0.77
C THR A 442 18.27 -36.73 1.56
N GLU A 443 18.22 -37.32 2.75
CA GLU A 443 19.39 -37.46 3.61
C GLU A 443 20.45 -38.32 2.91
N SER A 444 21.64 -37.76 2.72
CA SER A 444 22.71 -38.39 1.94
C SER A 444 24.01 -38.41 2.75
N THR A 445 24.61 -39.59 2.88
CA THR A 445 25.88 -39.76 3.58
C THR A 445 27.04 -39.46 2.63
N TYR A 446 27.74 -38.36 2.84
CA TYR A 446 28.91 -37.99 2.03
C TYR A 446 30.18 -38.65 2.58
N VAL A 447 30.85 -39.43 1.72
CA VAL A 447 32.09 -40.17 2.07
C VAL A 447 33.35 -39.32 1.81
N LYS A 448 33.23 -38.22 1.06
CA LYS A 448 34.30 -37.25 0.77
C LYS A 448 34.08 -35.94 1.56
N PRO A 449 35.12 -35.15 1.82
CA PRO A 449 34.96 -33.83 2.43
C PRO A 449 34.14 -32.94 1.50
N THR A 450 32.97 -32.50 1.97
CA THR A 450 32.03 -31.70 1.17
C THR A 450 31.74 -30.39 1.91
N PHE A 451 31.62 -29.30 1.15
CA PHE A 451 31.24 -27.98 1.67
C PHE A 451 29.76 -27.73 1.36
N CYS A 452 29.06 -27.05 2.26
CA CYS A 452 27.68 -26.65 2.02
C CYS A 452 27.63 -25.55 0.96
N GLU A 453 26.88 -25.76 -0.13
CA GLU A 453 26.74 -24.75 -1.20
C GLU A 453 26.02 -23.47 -0.74
N HIS A 454 25.25 -23.51 0.36
CA HIS A 454 24.49 -22.37 0.87
C HIS A 454 25.31 -21.50 1.84
N CYS A 455 25.97 -22.14 2.82
CA CYS A 455 26.70 -21.43 3.88
C CYS A 455 28.23 -21.41 3.66
N ALA A 456 28.74 -22.04 2.59
CA ALA A 456 30.16 -22.28 2.29
C ALA A 456 30.95 -22.98 3.42
N GLY A 457 30.26 -23.44 4.47
CA GLY A 457 30.83 -24.09 5.63
C GLY A 457 31.19 -25.55 5.37
N PHE A 458 32.24 -26.04 6.02
CA PHE A 458 32.71 -27.41 5.93
C PHE A 458 31.73 -28.38 6.64
N VAL A 459 31.29 -29.43 5.96
CA VAL A 459 30.40 -30.45 6.57
C VAL A 459 31.25 -31.46 7.34
N THR A 460 31.34 -31.29 8.66
CA THR A 460 32.17 -32.14 9.53
C THR A 460 31.57 -33.54 9.71
N ARG A 461 32.44 -34.56 9.62
CA ARG A 461 32.15 -35.98 9.78
C ARG A 461 31.83 -36.31 11.25
N GLY A 462 30.56 -36.54 11.59
CA GLY A 462 30.12 -37.02 12.91
C GLY A 462 29.65 -38.48 12.85
N ILE A 463 30.41 -39.38 13.48
CA ILE A 463 30.03 -40.78 13.68
C ILE A 463 28.93 -40.84 14.75
N VAL A 464 27.74 -41.29 14.33
CA VAL A 464 26.57 -41.74 15.13
C VAL A 464 25.78 -40.67 15.91
N ARG A 465 24.59 -40.39 15.35
CA ARG A 465 23.31 -39.88 15.89
C ARG A 465 23.28 -38.52 16.62
N GLY A 466 22.71 -37.55 15.92
CA GLY A 466 21.86 -36.50 16.52
C GLY A 466 22.35 -35.05 16.36
N ALA A 467 22.43 -34.52 15.13
CA ALA A 467 22.41 -33.07 14.87
C ALA A 467 22.15 -32.79 13.37
N PRO A 468 21.33 -31.79 13.00
CA PRO A 468 21.17 -31.36 11.61
C PRO A 468 22.42 -30.59 11.11
N PRO A 469 22.73 -30.62 9.81
CA PRO A 469 23.87 -29.90 9.26
C PRO A 469 23.52 -28.42 8.96
N CYS A 470 24.47 -27.54 9.31
CA CYS A 470 24.53 -26.07 9.19
C CYS A 470 23.80 -25.22 10.27
N PRO A 471 24.52 -24.34 11.02
CA PRO A 471 23.92 -23.46 12.04
C PRO A 471 22.99 -22.36 11.48
N SER A 472 23.08 -22.05 10.18
CA SER A 472 22.24 -21.02 9.54
C SER A 472 20.80 -21.47 9.28
N THR A 473 20.52 -22.78 9.35
CA THR A 473 19.16 -23.36 9.28
C THR A 473 18.60 -23.71 10.66
N ALA A 474 19.43 -23.80 11.70
CA ALA A 474 18.99 -24.10 13.06
C ALA A 474 18.22 -22.95 13.73
N ALA A 475 18.49 -21.69 13.33
CA ALA A 475 17.73 -20.53 13.80
C ALA A 475 16.27 -20.56 13.30
N SER A 476 16.02 -21.19 12.15
CA SER A 476 14.68 -21.36 11.57
C SER A 476 13.88 -22.49 12.25
N THR A 477 14.56 -23.46 12.87
CA THR A 477 13.91 -24.62 13.52
C THR A 477 13.70 -24.41 15.02
N LEU A 478 14.57 -23.66 15.70
CA LEU A 478 14.42 -23.39 17.14
C LEU A 478 13.25 -22.45 17.49
N PHE A 479 12.86 -21.56 16.58
CA PHE A 479 11.65 -20.74 16.77
C PHE A 479 10.34 -21.49 16.46
N ALA A 480 10.40 -22.57 15.68
CA ALA A 480 9.23 -23.41 15.41
C ALA A 480 8.91 -24.39 16.58
N PHE A 481 9.89 -24.72 17.42
CA PHE A 481 9.69 -25.68 18.52
C PHE A 481 9.19 -25.08 19.83
N HIS A 482 9.25 -23.75 20.03
CA HIS A 482 8.69 -23.12 21.23
C HIS A 482 7.17 -22.84 21.14
N HIS A 483 6.54 -23.11 20.00
CA HIS A 483 5.10 -22.91 19.79
C HIS A 483 4.27 -24.20 19.72
N LEU A 484 4.89 -25.38 19.92
CA LEU A 484 4.22 -26.69 19.91
C LEU A 484 4.64 -27.58 21.09
N SER A 485 4.67 -27.01 22.30
CA SER A 485 4.72 -27.79 23.55
C SER A 485 3.53 -27.40 24.44
N GLY A 486 2.39 -28.00 24.15
CA GLY A 486 1.17 -27.73 24.91
C GLY A 486 -0.04 -28.53 24.46
N GLN A 487 0.12 -29.78 24.03
CA GLN A 487 -0.97 -30.76 24.03
C GLN A 487 -0.41 -32.18 23.95
N SER A 488 -0.64 -32.92 25.03
CA SER A 488 -0.29 -34.33 25.19
C SER A 488 -1.05 -35.19 24.17
N LEU A 489 -0.32 -36.08 23.51
CA LEU A 489 -0.87 -37.21 22.76
C LEU A 489 -1.64 -38.15 23.70
N ALA A 490 -2.78 -38.64 23.23
CA ALA A 490 -3.19 -40.04 23.41
C ALA A 490 -3.99 -40.45 22.16
N ALA A 491 -3.43 -41.38 21.41
CA ALA A 491 -4.06 -42.04 20.28
C ALA A 491 -4.99 -43.17 20.77
N HIS A 492 -6.14 -43.39 20.12
CA HIS A 492 -6.66 -44.72 19.80
C HIS A 492 -7.85 -44.65 18.81
N ASP A 493 -7.70 -45.41 17.72
CA ASP A 493 -8.68 -46.18 16.92
C ASP A 493 -10.13 -45.70 16.68
N SER A 494 -10.43 -45.52 15.39
CA SER A 494 -11.63 -45.79 14.54
C SER A 494 -12.99 -46.28 15.14
N PRO A 495 -14.10 -46.35 14.36
CA PRO A 495 -15.06 -45.28 13.99
C PRO A 495 -16.53 -45.66 14.32
N ILE A 496 -17.35 -44.85 15.01
CA ILE A 496 -18.79 -45.15 15.18
C ILE A 496 -19.67 -43.89 15.18
N SER A 497 -20.76 -43.95 14.42
CA SER A 497 -21.87 -42.99 14.40
C SER A 497 -22.75 -43.10 15.65
N GLN A 498 -23.27 -41.99 16.18
CA GLN A 498 -24.72 -41.73 16.37
C GLN A 498 -24.96 -40.57 17.33
N ARG A 499 -25.87 -39.69 16.90
CA ARG A 499 -26.97 -39.03 17.62
C ARG A 499 -26.85 -38.78 19.14
N SER A 500 -27.20 -37.51 19.43
CA SER A 500 -28.01 -37.02 20.55
C SER A 500 -27.41 -37.07 21.95
N LEU A 501 -27.26 -35.88 22.54
CA LEU A 501 -28.02 -35.49 23.73
C LEU A 501 -28.05 -33.96 23.86
N LEU A 502 -29.28 -33.45 23.73
CA LEU A 502 -29.71 -32.11 24.09
C LEU A 502 -29.59 -31.92 25.61
N SER A 503 -29.15 -30.73 26.04
CA SER A 503 -29.88 -29.83 26.97
C SER A 503 -28.91 -28.98 27.78
N GLY A 504 -29.19 -27.67 27.87
CA GLY A 504 -28.63 -26.84 28.94
C GLY A 504 -28.13 -25.45 28.54
N GLN A 505 -29.07 -24.55 28.25
CA GLN A 505 -29.05 -23.12 28.58
C GLN A 505 -28.04 -22.18 27.87
N GLY A 506 -28.62 -21.12 27.32
CA GLY A 506 -27.96 -20.13 26.48
C GLY A 506 -26.89 -19.28 27.18
N ASN A 507 -25.96 -18.81 26.37
CA ASN A 507 -25.68 -17.38 26.27
C ASN A 507 -25.04 -17.09 24.91
N ALA A 508 -25.59 -16.07 24.25
CA ALA A 508 -24.98 -15.43 23.10
C ALA A 508 -23.74 -14.65 23.57
N ASN A 509 -22.64 -14.73 22.81
CA ASN A 509 -21.57 -13.73 22.76
C ASN A 509 -20.95 -13.86 21.35
N TYR A 510 -21.39 -13.01 20.41
CA TYR A 510 -20.64 -11.84 19.95
C TYR A 510 -19.16 -12.16 19.70
N PHE A 511 -18.83 -12.46 18.44
CA PHE A 511 -17.48 -12.26 17.92
C PHE A 511 -17.26 -10.73 17.89
N GLU A 512 -16.60 -10.20 18.91
CA GLU A 512 -16.02 -8.85 18.87
C GLU A 512 -14.95 -8.82 17.78
N LEU A 513 -15.27 -8.20 16.65
CA LEU A 513 -14.28 -7.67 15.71
C LEU A 513 -13.52 -6.57 16.44
N GLN A 514 -12.34 -6.88 16.99
CA GLN A 514 -11.51 -5.89 17.66
C GLN A 514 -10.97 -4.85 16.66
N PRO A 515 -10.95 -3.55 17.02
CA PRO A 515 -10.42 -2.45 16.19
C PRO A 515 -8.90 -2.52 15.86
N HIS A 516 -8.18 -3.51 16.39
CA HIS A 516 -6.71 -3.61 16.33
C HIS A 516 -6.13 -3.92 14.95
N ALA A 517 -6.91 -4.40 13.97
CA ALA A 517 -6.35 -4.84 12.68
C ALA A 517 -5.77 -3.71 11.81
N ALA A 518 -6.34 -2.50 11.92
CA ALA A 518 -5.80 -1.29 11.27
C ALA A 518 -4.57 -0.74 11.99
N GLU A 519 -4.47 -1.01 13.29
CA GLU A 519 -3.31 -0.66 14.11
C GLU A 519 -2.11 -1.52 13.68
N VAL A 520 -2.23 -2.82 13.48
CA VAL A 520 -1.03 -3.65 13.19
C VAL A 520 -0.32 -3.27 11.87
N ALA A 521 -1.03 -2.90 10.80
CA ALA A 521 -0.43 -2.73 9.47
C ALA A 521 0.45 -1.47 9.29
N PHE A 522 0.14 -0.38 9.99
CA PHE A 522 0.94 0.87 9.97
C PHE A 522 1.75 1.09 11.25
N TRP A 523 1.45 0.38 12.35
CA TRP A 523 1.91 0.73 13.69
C TRP A 523 2.96 -0.18 14.32
N GLU A 524 3.33 -1.32 13.72
CA GLU A 524 4.43 -2.17 14.24
C GLU A 524 5.74 -1.40 14.44
N ILE A 525 5.95 -0.26 13.76
CA ILE A 525 7.16 0.57 13.89
C ILE A 525 7.05 1.64 15.00
N TRP A 526 5.83 2.06 15.41
CA TRP A 526 5.65 3.25 16.25
C TRP A 526 5.25 2.96 17.70
N GLU A 527 4.45 1.92 18.00
CA GLU A 527 3.99 1.68 19.38
C GLU A 527 5.03 1.03 20.32
N GLU A 528 6.06 0.36 19.81
CA GLU A 528 7.11 -0.21 20.68
C GLU A 528 7.97 0.86 21.39
N GLY A 529 7.90 2.13 20.98
CA GLY A 529 8.69 3.23 21.54
C GLY A 529 8.05 4.04 22.67
N ASN A 530 6.73 3.93 22.88
CA ASN A 530 5.99 4.83 23.80
C ASN A 530 5.56 4.20 25.14
N TRP A 531 5.96 2.96 25.43
CA TRP A 531 5.74 2.30 26.73
C TRP A 531 6.77 2.68 27.81
N ALA A 532 7.52 3.77 27.63
CA ALA A 532 8.48 4.25 28.60
C ALA A 532 8.36 5.76 28.85
N ARG A 533 7.19 6.21 29.31
CA ARG A 533 7.05 7.37 30.21
C ARG A 533 5.99 7.12 31.26
#